data_AF-A0A7C5UF03-F1
#
_entry.id   AF-A0A7C5UF03-F1
#
_cell.length_a   1.000
_cell.length_b   1.000
_cell.length_c   1.000
_cell.angle_alpha   90.00
_cell.angle_beta   90.00
_cell.angle_gamma   90.00
#
_symmetry.space_group_name_H-M   'P 1'
#
loop_
_entity.id
_entity.type
_entity.pdbx_description
1 polymer ?
#
loop_
_entity_poly.entity_id
_entity_poly.type
_entity_poly.pdbx_seq_one_letter_code
_entity_poly.pdbx_strand_id
1 'polypeptide(L)'
;MFIILSGEGWKMSGMLRVAVDLMGADHSPIILAEGAFAAAYEHPDLEIALIATLEAAEGITIPEDLSAKVRFIFASQVIGMDEQPLMSVRRKPDASLVVGMKLLGSGEVDAFVTPGNTGAALAAATLHVGCLPPITRPAIAIILPHHQGRFLLLDVGANVDCKPEHFLQFALMGSAYAEAVMGIPNPRVALLNIGEESIKGTSVAKEAFALLQSAPL
;
A
#
# COMPACT_ATOMS: atom_id res chain seq x y z
N MET A 1 4.11 -3.76 -6.97
CA MET A 1 3.81 -2.34 -6.70
C MET A 1 2.81 -2.28 -5.56
N PHE A 2 3.18 -1.61 -4.47
CA PHE A 2 2.33 -1.42 -3.29
C PHE A 2 1.83 0.02 -3.26
N ILE A 3 0.56 0.20 -2.93
CA ILE A 3 -0.04 1.52 -2.71
C ILE A 3 -0.35 1.62 -1.22
N ILE A 4 0.10 2.69 -0.60
CA ILE A 4 -0.10 2.96 0.81
C ILE A 4 -0.83 4.29 0.91
N LEU A 5 -1.94 4.30 1.65
CA LEU A 5 -2.83 5.45 1.82
C LEU A 5 -2.77 5.93 3.27
N SER A 6 -2.78 7.24 3.50
CA SER A 6 -2.94 7.81 4.84
C SER A 6 -4.42 7.93 5.20
N GLY A 7 -4.74 7.80 6.50
CA GLY A 7 -6.11 7.75 7.00
C GLY A 7 -6.72 9.10 7.39
N GLU A 8 -5.95 10.20 7.41
CA GLU A 8 -6.42 11.51 7.83
C GLU A 8 -6.53 12.50 6.66
N GLY A 9 -7.67 13.21 6.60
CA GLY A 9 -7.79 14.42 5.78
C GLY A 9 -8.24 14.25 4.32
N TRP A 10 -8.80 13.11 3.92
CA TRP A 10 -9.33 12.92 2.56
C TRP A 10 -10.43 13.94 2.25
N LYS A 11 -10.07 15.01 1.51
CA LYS A 11 -11.05 15.87 0.86
C LYS A 11 -11.37 15.25 -0.49
N MET A 12 -12.58 14.69 -0.65
CA MET A 12 -13.14 14.24 -1.94
C MET A 12 -13.24 15.36 -3.02
N SER A 13 -12.76 16.57 -2.72
CA SER A 13 -12.81 17.77 -3.57
C SER A 13 -11.48 18.54 -3.44
N GLY A 14 -10.38 17.90 -3.80
CA GLY A 14 -9.05 18.48 -3.81
C GLY A 14 -8.11 17.73 -4.74
N MET A 15 -7.00 18.36 -5.09
CA MET A 15 -5.91 17.72 -5.83
C MET A 15 -5.36 16.55 -5.00
N LEU A 16 -5.18 15.38 -5.62
CA LEU A 16 -4.60 14.20 -5.00
C LEU A 16 -3.07 14.22 -5.20
N ARG A 17 -2.31 14.16 -4.11
CA ARG A 17 -0.83 14.19 -4.16
C ARG A 17 -0.29 12.78 -3.96
N VAL A 18 0.44 12.27 -4.94
CA VAL A 18 0.97 10.90 -4.92
C VAL A 18 2.49 10.93 -5.02
N ALA A 19 3.16 10.32 -4.05
CA ALA A 19 4.58 10.06 -4.15
C ALA A 19 4.84 8.72 -4.86
N VAL A 20 5.82 8.69 -5.76
CA VAL A 20 6.24 7.49 -6.50
C VAL A 20 7.72 7.26 -6.27
N ASP A 21 8.08 6.12 -5.71
CA ASP A 21 9.47 5.69 -5.52
C ASP A 21 10.03 5.12 -6.81
N LEU A 22 10.90 5.89 -7.46
CA LEU A 22 11.55 5.50 -8.71
C LEU A 22 12.74 4.56 -8.51
N MET A 23 13.22 4.42 -7.26
CA MET A 23 14.41 3.62 -6.95
C MET A 23 14.09 2.21 -6.44
N GLY A 24 12.81 1.93 -6.18
CA GLY A 24 12.38 0.65 -5.62
C GLY A 24 12.35 -0.50 -6.63
N ALA A 25 12.47 -0.26 -7.94
CA ALA A 25 12.39 -1.34 -8.93
C ALA A 25 13.77 -1.82 -9.35
N ASP A 26 13.84 -3.10 -9.74
CA ASP A 26 14.96 -3.64 -10.50
C ASP A 26 15.00 -3.11 -11.95
N HIS A 27 13.91 -2.46 -12.39
CA HIS A 27 13.78 -1.83 -13.71
C HIS A 27 14.26 -0.37 -13.70
N SER A 28 14.49 0.17 -14.90
CA SER A 28 14.92 1.56 -15.06
C SER A 28 13.93 2.55 -14.40
N PRO A 29 14.42 3.51 -13.59
CA PRO A 29 13.62 4.61 -13.04
C PRO A 29 12.81 5.38 -14.09
N ILE A 30 13.29 5.41 -15.34
CA ILE A 30 12.61 6.06 -16.48
C ILE A 30 11.24 5.45 -16.73
N ILE A 31 11.11 4.12 -16.70
CA ILE A 31 9.84 3.42 -16.98
C ILE A 31 8.79 3.79 -15.92
N LEU A 32 9.21 3.89 -14.66
CA LEU A 32 8.32 4.31 -13.57
C LEU A 32 7.91 5.78 -13.72
N ALA A 33 8.83 6.66 -14.15
CA ALA A 33 8.50 8.05 -14.43
C ALA A 33 7.53 8.20 -15.62
N GLU A 34 7.71 7.44 -16.70
CA GLU A 34 6.78 7.40 -17.83
C GLU A 34 5.37 6.97 -17.41
N GLY A 35 5.26 5.94 -16.57
CA GLY A 35 3.98 5.52 -15.99
C GLY A 35 3.34 6.61 -15.12
N ALA A 36 4.14 7.34 -14.35
CA ALA A 36 3.68 8.47 -13.57
C ALA A 36 3.18 9.63 -14.46
N PHE A 37 3.90 9.95 -15.54
CA PHE A 37 3.46 10.96 -16.51
C PHE A 37 2.14 10.56 -17.17
N ALA A 38 2.01 9.29 -17.60
CA ALA A 38 0.76 8.78 -18.16
C ALA A 38 -0.42 8.95 -17.18
N ALA A 39 -0.22 8.64 -15.90
CA ALA A 39 -1.24 8.84 -14.87
C ALA A 39 -1.61 10.34 -14.70
N ALA A 40 -0.64 11.25 -14.74
CA ALA A 40 -0.89 12.69 -14.63
C ALA A 40 -1.65 13.27 -15.85
N TYR A 41 -1.47 12.68 -17.04
CA TYR A 41 -2.27 13.02 -18.22
C TYR A 41 -3.70 12.51 -18.13
N GLU A 42 -3.89 11.29 -17.63
CA GLU A 42 -5.22 10.67 -17.49
C GLU A 42 -6.04 11.29 -16.36
N HIS A 43 -5.37 11.75 -15.29
CA HIS A 43 -5.99 12.31 -14.10
C HIS A 43 -5.55 13.77 -13.86
N PRO A 44 -6.34 14.76 -14.33
CA PRO A 44 -5.99 16.17 -14.20
C PRO A 44 -5.94 16.69 -12.75
N ASP A 45 -6.53 15.96 -11.82
CA ASP A 45 -6.55 16.18 -10.38
C ASP A 45 -5.40 15.50 -9.63
N LEU A 46 -4.41 14.95 -10.34
CA LEU A 46 -3.25 14.29 -9.77
C LEU A 46 -2.01 15.20 -9.79
N GLU A 47 -1.40 15.39 -8.62
CA GLU A 47 -0.03 15.91 -8.43
C GLU A 47 0.90 14.76 -8.06
N ILE A 48 2.09 14.74 -8.65
CA ILE A 48 3.04 13.64 -8.48
C ILE A 48 4.39 14.13 -7.97
N ALA A 49 4.85 13.49 -6.89
CA ALA A 49 6.21 13.62 -6.39
C ALA A 49 7.04 12.38 -6.78
N LEU A 50 7.97 12.54 -7.72
CA LEU A 50 8.90 11.50 -8.13
C LEU A 50 10.08 11.45 -7.17
N ILE A 51 10.21 10.37 -6.40
CA ILE A 51 11.31 10.21 -5.45
C ILE A 51 12.44 9.43 -6.12
N ALA A 52 13.60 10.08 -6.28
CA ALA A 52 14.74 9.53 -6.99
C ALA A 52 16.08 9.96 -6.38
N THR A 53 17.15 9.24 -6.71
CA THR A 53 18.51 9.78 -6.52
C THR A 53 18.79 10.86 -7.57
N LEU A 54 19.76 11.74 -7.29
CA LEU A 54 20.18 12.75 -8.27
C LEU A 54 20.61 12.11 -9.59
N GLU A 55 21.43 11.05 -9.53
CA GLU A 55 21.90 10.30 -10.70
C GLU A 55 20.75 9.72 -11.53
N ALA A 56 19.74 9.13 -10.89
CA ALA A 56 18.59 8.58 -11.60
C ALA A 56 17.74 9.67 -12.28
N ALA A 57 17.65 10.85 -11.68
CA ALA A 57 16.88 11.97 -12.21
C ALA A 57 17.54 12.63 -13.43
N GLU A 58 18.86 12.56 -13.60
CA GLU A 58 19.57 13.14 -14.75
C GLU A 58 19.06 12.59 -16.09
N GLY A 59 18.61 11.33 -16.12
CA GLY A 59 18.05 10.68 -17.30
C GLY A 59 16.57 10.93 -17.55
N ILE A 60 15.88 11.68 -16.68
CA ILE A 60 14.42 11.84 -16.71
C ILE A 60 14.07 13.31 -16.91
N THR A 61 13.49 13.63 -18.07
CA THR A 61 12.95 14.96 -18.35
C THR A 61 11.45 14.97 -18.10
N ILE A 62 11.00 15.83 -17.19
CA ILE A 62 9.56 16.06 -16.98
C ILE A 62 9.03 16.87 -18.17
N PRO A 63 7.96 16.43 -18.85
CA PRO A 63 7.31 17.20 -19.91
C PRO A 63 6.92 18.61 -19.44
N GLU A 64 7.08 19.61 -20.30
CA GLU A 64 6.86 21.02 -19.94
C GLU A 64 5.42 21.28 -19.46
N ASP A 65 4.43 20.64 -20.08
CA ASP A 65 3.01 20.70 -19.73
C ASP A 65 2.67 19.97 -18.42
N LEU A 66 3.54 19.10 -17.92
CA LEU A 66 3.44 18.46 -16.61
C LEU A 66 4.24 19.17 -15.51
N SER A 67 5.05 20.18 -15.83
CA SER A 67 5.96 20.85 -14.87
C SER A 67 5.25 21.48 -13.67
N ALA A 68 3.96 21.83 -13.80
CA ALA A 68 3.16 22.37 -12.71
C ALA A 68 2.63 21.29 -11.74
N LYS A 69 2.62 20.02 -12.14
CA LYS A 69 1.99 18.92 -11.40
C LYS A 69 2.98 17.84 -10.98
N VAL A 70 4.10 17.73 -11.67
CA VAL A 70 5.11 16.69 -11.43
C VAL A 70 6.41 17.34 -10.99
N ARG A 71 6.96 16.88 -9.87
CA ARG A 71 8.23 17.38 -9.33
C ARG A 71 9.09 16.24 -8.79
N PHE A 72 10.39 16.46 -8.75
CA PHE A 72 11.31 15.56 -8.06
C PHE A 72 11.38 15.85 -6.56
N ILE A 73 11.56 14.78 -5.80
CA ILE A 73 12.06 14.79 -4.42
C ILE A 73 13.30 13.91 -4.39
N PHE A 74 14.42 14.47 -3.96
CA PHE A 74 15.68 13.75 -3.98
C PHE A 74 15.88 12.95 -2.69
N ALA A 75 16.37 11.72 -2.85
CA ALA A 75 16.83 10.85 -1.78
C ALA A 75 18.28 10.42 -2.07
N SER A 76 19.14 10.37 -1.05
CA SER A 76 20.55 9.99 -1.24
C SER A 76 20.82 8.49 -1.08
N GLN A 77 19.84 7.72 -0.60
CA GLN A 77 20.00 6.29 -0.32
C GLN A 77 18.92 5.46 -1.02
N VAL A 78 19.18 4.16 -1.14
CA VAL A 78 18.24 3.16 -1.66
C VAL A 78 18.29 1.93 -0.76
N ILE A 79 17.14 1.32 -0.51
CA ILE A 79 17.05 0.00 0.13
C ILE A 79 16.96 -1.04 -0.98
N GLY A 80 17.98 -1.89 -1.08
CA GLY A 80 18.02 -3.00 -2.03
C GLY A 80 17.07 -4.13 -1.65
N MET A 81 16.74 -4.96 -2.63
CA MET A 81 15.75 -6.04 -2.48
C MET A 81 16.19 -7.13 -1.49
N ASP A 82 17.49 -7.40 -1.38
CA ASP A 82 18.05 -8.42 -0.48
C ASP A 82 18.33 -7.91 0.95
N GLU A 83 18.03 -6.65 1.25
CA GLU A 83 18.33 -6.08 2.56
C GLU A 83 17.30 -6.49 3.62
N GLN A 84 17.78 -6.66 4.86
CA GLN A 84 16.91 -6.95 5.99
C GLN A 84 15.97 -5.75 6.29
N PRO A 85 14.64 -5.94 6.18
CA PRO A 85 13.66 -4.84 6.17
C PRO A 85 13.76 -3.80 7.29
N LEU A 86 13.62 -4.23 8.54
CA LEU A 86 13.54 -3.31 9.67
C LEU A 86 14.88 -2.60 9.93
N MET A 87 15.99 -3.30 9.67
CA MET A 87 17.33 -2.76 9.87
C MET A 87 17.69 -1.75 8.79
N SER A 88 17.35 -2.01 7.53
CA SER A 88 17.62 -1.09 6.42
C SER A 88 16.83 0.21 6.58
N VAL A 89 15.55 0.15 6.93
CA VAL A 89 14.70 1.34 7.20
C VAL A 89 15.30 2.22 8.30
N ARG A 90 15.83 1.64 9.38
CA ARG A 90 16.45 2.41 10.48
C ARG A 90 17.81 2.98 10.13
N ARG A 91 18.62 2.26 9.35
CA ARG A 91 20.00 2.66 9.00
C ARG A 91 20.06 3.61 7.81
N LYS A 92 19.03 3.61 6.96
CA LYS A 92 18.94 4.44 5.76
C LYS A 92 17.75 5.40 5.85
N PRO A 93 17.78 6.39 6.76
CA PRO A 93 16.66 7.30 6.96
C PRO A 93 16.39 8.20 5.74
N ASP A 94 17.32 8.28 4.81
CA ASP A 94 17.22 9.05 3.55
C ASP A 94 17.10 8.12 2.32
N ALA A 95 16.64 6.88 2.52
CA ALA A 95 16.28 6.01 1.41
C ALA A 95 14.99 6.49 0.73
N SER A 96 14.90 6.40 -0.59
CA SER A 96 13.70 6.82 -1.36
C SER A 96 12.38 6.31 -0.77
N LEU A 97 12.35 5.02 -0.41
CA LEU A 97 11.21 4.37 0.25
C LEU A 97 10.86 5.02 1.60
N VAL A 98 11.88 5.33 2.41
CA VAL A 98 11.69 5.94 3.73
C VAL A 98 11.26 7.40 3.61
N VAL A 99 11.83 8.14 2.65
CA VAL A 99 11.42 9.51 2.31
C VAL A 99 9.95 9.52 1.90
N GLY A 100 9.53 8.65 0.99
CA GLY A 100 8.13 8.56 0.55
C GLY A 100 7.17 8.26 1.70
N MET A 101 7.56 7.35 2.59
CA MET A 101 6.74 7.02 3.74
C MET A 101 6.65 8.15 4.77
N LYS A 102 7.73 8.94 4.96
CA LYS A 102 7.71 10.12 5.82
C LYS A 102 6.78 11.20 5.27
N LEU A 103 6.82 11.45 3.97
CA LEU A 103 5.90 12.39 3.30
C LEU A 103 4.44 11.96 3.47
N LEU A 104 4.17 10.66 3.38
CA LEU A 104 2.83 10.13 3.60
C LEU A 104 2.40 10.30 5.06
N GLY A 105 3.29 9.98 6.00
CA GLY A 105 3.06 10.11 7.44
C GLY A 105 2.90 11.55 7.91
N SER A 106 3.54 12.53 7.25
CA SER A 106 3.40 13.96 7.54
C SER A 106 2.19 14.61 6.85
N GLY A 107 1.49 13.90 5.96
CA GLY A 107 0.37 14.43 5.17
C GLY A 107 0.80 15.36 4.01
N GLU A 108 2.08 15.37 3.66
CA GLU A 108 2.61 16.09 2.50
C GLU A 108 2.16 15.44 1.17
N VAL A 109 1.92 14.13 1.19
CA VAL A 109 1.25 13.37 0.12
C VAL A 109 0.12 12.54 0.70
N ASP A 110 -0.84 12.19 -0.15
CA ASP A 110 -2.06 11.44 0.22
C ASP A 110 -1.91 9.93 -0.07
N ALA A 111 -1.04 9.57 -1.01
CA ALA A 111 -0.66 8.20 -1.29
C ALA A 111 0.83 8.07 -1.61
N PHE A 112 1.37 6.87 -1.35
CA PHE A 112 2.72 6.49 -1.73
C PHE A 112 2.71 5.17 -2.49
N VAL A 113 3.46 5.14 -3.60
CA VAL A 113 3.59 3.98 -4.47
C VAL A 113 5.05 3.55 -4.56
N THR A 114 5.34 2.30 -4.21
CA THR A 114 6.68 1.74 -4.35
C THR A 114 6.64 0.30 -4.91
N PRO A 115 7.50 -0.04 -5.89
CA PRO A 115 7.79 -1.41 -6.27
C PRO A 115 8.89 -2.06 -5.41
N GLY A 116 9.44 -1.35 -4.43
CA GLY A 116 10.56 -1.77 -3.58
C GLY A 116 10.25 -2.90 -2.61
N ASN A 117 11.26 -3.20 -1.79
CA ASN A 117 11.22 -4.29 -0.81
C ASN A 117 9.95 -4.22 0.06
N THR A 118 9.06 -5.19 -0.09
CA THR A 118 7.75 -5.26 0.58
C THR A 118 7.88 -5.17 2.10
N GLY A 119 8.84 -5.88 2.67
CA GLY A 119 9.07 -5.87 4.11
C GLY A 119 9.51 -4.49 4.59
N ALA A 120 10.38 -3.82 3.83
CA ALA A 120 10.84 -2.47 4.16
C ALA A 120 9.71 -1.46 4.04
N ALA A 121 8.85 -1.58 3.03
CA ALA A 121 7.63 -0.78 2.88
C ALA A 121 6.72 -0.95 4.11
N LEU A 122 6.44 -2.18 4.51
CA LEU A 122 5.61 -2.48 5.68
C LEU A 122 6.23 -1.95 6.98
N ALA A 123 7.54 -2.14 7.16
CA ALA A 123 8.27 -1.66 8.34
C ALA A 123 8.27 -0.12 8.41
N ALA A 124 8.53 0.56 7.29
CA ALA A 124 8.49 2.01 7.21
C ALA A 124 7.07 2.54 7.45
N ALA A 125 6.04 1.93 6.86
CA ALA A 125 4.64 2.32 7.07
C ALA A 125 4.26 2.23 8.55
N THR A 126 4.66 1.13 9.21
CA THR A 126 4.42 0.94 10.65
C THR A 126 5.09 2.03 11.49
N LEU A 127 6.29 2.46 11.11
CA LEU A 127 7.07 3.46 11.86
C LEU A 127 6.64 4.91 11.61
N HIS A 128 6.19 5.23 10.39
CA HIS A 128 5.97 6.62 9.95
C HIS A 128 4.51 6.99 9.70
N VAL A 129 3.65 6.01 9.40
CA VAL A 129 2.23 6.25 9.09
C VAL A 129 1.33 5.70 10.21
N GLY A 130 1.60 4.48 10.67
CA GLY A 130 0.78 3.81 11.67
C GLY A 130 -0.50 3.19 11.10
N CYS A 131 -1.29 2.58 11.99
CA CYS A 131 -2.59 1.99 11.63
C CYS A 131 -3.73 2.91 12.07
N LEU A 132 -4.82 2.92 11.28
CA LEU A 132 -6.06 3.59 11.65
C LEU A 132 -6.73 2.85 12.82
N PRO A 133 -7.12 3.51 13.93
CA PRO A 133 -7.91 2.86 14.97
C PRO A 133 -9.25 2.32 14.43
N PRO A 134 -9.71 1.12 14.84
CA PRO A 134 -9.12 0.22 15.84
C PRO A 134 -8.17 -0.83 15.25
N ILE A 135 -7.72 -0.70 14.01
CA ILE A 135 -6.83 -1.65 13.35
C ILE A 135 -5.50 -1.68 14.11
N THR A 136 -5.10 -2.88 14.54
CA THR A 136 -3.88 -3.07 15.34
C THR A 136 -2.72 -3.57 14.50
N ARG A 137 -3.00 -4.13 13.31
CA ARG A 137 -1.99 -4.58 12.37
C ARG A 137 -2.39 -4.30 10.92
N PRO A 138 -1.43 -3.88 10.07
CA PRO A 138 -1.67 -3.77 8.65
C PRO A 138 -1.82 -5.16 8.01
N ALA A 139 -2.40 -5.21 6.82
CA ALA A 139 -2.48 -6.41 5.99
C ALA A 139 -2.03 -6.09 4.56
N ILE A 140 -1.43 -7.06 3.87
CA ILE A 140 -1.22 -6.96 2.42
C ILE A 140 -2.47 -7.53 1.74
N ALA A 141 -3.07 -6.69 0.88
CA ALA A 141 -4.22 -7.04 0.08
C ALA A 141 -3.78 -7.32 -1.36
N ILE A 142 -4.31 -8.39 -1.97
CA ILE A 142 -4.19 -8.62 -3.41
C ILE A 142 -5.55 -8.92 -4.03
N ILE A 143 -5.76 -8.41 -5.24
CA ILE A 143 -6.94 -8.75 -6.05
C ILE A 143 -6.57 -9.94 -6.93
N LEU A 144 -7.32 -11.03 -6.78
CA LEU A 144 -7.12 -12.25 -7.56
C LEU A 144 -8.28 -12.46 -8.55
N PRO A 145 -7.98 -12.97 -9.77
CA PRO A 145 -9.01 -13.31 -10.74
C PRO A 145 -9.79 -14.55 -10.32
N HIS A 146 -11.06 -14.61 -10.74
CA HIS A 146 -11.95 -15.74 -10.53
C HIS A 146 -12.84 -15.92 -11.77
N HIS A 147 -13.33 -17.13 -12.04
CA HIS A 147 -14.18 -17.38 -13.22
C HIS A 147 -15.49 -16.55 -13.22
N GLN A 148 -15.92 -16.04 -12.06
CA GLN A 148 -17.09 -15.17 -11.90
C GLN A 148 -16.72 -13.70 -11.60
N GLY A 149 -15.46 -13.30 -11.83
CA GLY A 149 -15.01 -11.93 -11.60
C GLY A 149 -13.66 -11.85 -10.89
N ARG A 150 -13.64 -11.22 -9.71
CA ARG A 150 -12.44 -11.01 -8.90
C ARG A 150 -12.78 -11.03 -7.42
N PHE A 151 -11.80 -11.34 -6.59
CA PHE A 151 -11.94 -11.27 -5.12
C PHE A 151 -10.68 -10.66 -4.50
N LEU A 152 -10.83 -10.12 -3.30
CA LEU A 152 -9.75 -9.57 -2.50
C LEU A 152 -9.27 -10.64 -1.51
N LEU A 153 -7.96 -10.89 -1.46
CA LEU A 153 -7.34 -11.78 -0.47
C LEU A 153 -6.49 -10.96 0.50
N LEU A 154 -6.72 -11.17 1.79
CA LEU A 154 -6.08 -10.52 2.93
C LEU A 154 -5.93 -11.56 4.06
N ASP A 155 -4.84 -11.64 4.80
CA ASP A 155 -3.50 -11.07 4.58
C ASP A 155 -2.65 -12.07 3.78
N VAL A 156 -1.79 -11.59 2.88
CA VAL A 156 -0.90 -12.44 2.05
C VAL A 156 0.58 -12.33 2.37
N GLY A 157 0.94 -11.72 3.50
CA GLY A 157 2.33 -11.79 3.98
C GLY A 157 2.80 -10.65 4.88
N ALA A 158 1.91 -9.76 5.34
CA ALA A 158 2.31 -8.77 6.33
C ALA A 158 2.58 -9.41 7.70
N ASN A 159 1.82 -10.45 8.04
CA ASN A 159 1.82 -11.06 9.35
C ASN A 159 2.09 -12.55 9.25
N VAL A 160 3.09 -13.03 10.01
CA VAL A 160 3.36 -14.46 10.16
C VAL A 160 2.32 -15.11 11.09
N ASP A 161 2.07 -14.47 12.24
CA ASP A 161 1.13 -14.95 13.25
C ASP A 161 0.01 -13.94 13.46
N CYS A 162 -1.23 -14.41 13.37
CA CYS A 162 -2.43 -13.61 13.61
C CYS A 162 -3.24 -14.18 14.78
N LYS A 163 -3.80 -13.27 15.58
CA LYS A 163 -4.84 -13.60 16.56
C LYS A 163 -6.21 -13.58 15.88
N PRO A 164 -7.24 -14.24 16.45
CA PRO A 164 -8.60 -14.25 15.90
C PRO A 164 -9.14 -12.85 15.56
N GLU A 165 -8.85 -11.85 16.40
CA GLU A 165 -9.35 -10.48 16.22
C GLU A 165 -8.74 -9.80 14.99
N HIS A 166 -7.54 -10.20 14.57
CA HIS A 166 -6.93 -9.67 13.34
C HIS A 166 -7.72 -10.10 12.10
N PHE A 167 -8.25 -11.33 12.08
CA PHE A 167 -9.08 -11.80 10.94
C PHE A 167 -10.37 -10.97 10.81
N LEU A 168 -10.98 -10.60 11.92
CA LEU A 168 -12.12 -9.68 11.92
C LEU A 168 -11.72 -8.30 11.37
N GLN A 169 -10.59 -7.75 11.80
CA GLN A 169 -10.08 -6.48 11.28
C GLN A 169 -9.78 -6.55 9.78
N PHE A 170 -9.18 -7.65 9.30
CA PHE A 170 -8.92 -7.87 7.89
C PHE A 170 -10.21 -7.95 7.07
N ALA A 171 -11.23 -8.63 7.60
CA ALA A 171 -12.54 -8.70 6.97
C ALA A 171 -13.23 -7.33 6.88
N LEU A 172 -13.16 -6.51 7.93
CA LEU A 172 -13.70 -5.14 7.93
C LEU A 172 -12.97 -4.25 6.90
N MET A 173 -11.64 -4.24 6.92
CA MET A 173 -10.84 -3.49 5.94
C MET A 173 -11.08 -3.97 4.51
N GLY A 174 -11.13 -5.29 4.31
CA GLY A 174 -11.34 -5.89 3.00
C GLY A 174 -12.73 -5.60 2.45
N SER A 175 -13.76 -5.60 3.31
CA SER A 175 -15.13 -5.25 2.92
C SER A 175 -15.23 -3.78 2.52
N ALA A 176 -14.66 -2.87 3.32
CA ALA A 176 -14.62 -1.45 2.98
C ALA A 176 -13.88 -1.20 1.65
N TYR A 177 -12.75 -1.88 1.41
CA TYR A 177 -12.02 -1.78 0.15
C TYR A 177 -12.82 -2.36 -1.04
N ALA A 178 -13.43 -3.53 -0.86
CA ALA A 178 -14.22 -4.18 -1.89
C ALA A 178 -15.44 -3.32 -2.30
N GLU A 179 -16.09 -2.67 -1.35
CA GLU A 179 -17.18 -1.75 -1.62
C GLU A 179 -16.68 -0.47 -2.31
N ALA A 180 -15.74 0.25 -1.68
CA ALA A 180 -15.32 1.58 -2.13
C ALA A 180 -14.46 1.56 -3.41
N VAL A 181 -13.59 0.57 -3.57
CA VAL A 181 -12.60 0.52 -4.68
C VAL A 181 -12.99 -0.51 -5.73
N MET A 182 -13.48 -1.69 -5.31
CA MET A 182 -13.84 -2.74 -6.27
C MET A 182 -15.28 -2.60 -6.80
N GLY A 183 -16.10 -1.75 -6.19
CA GLY A 183 -17.49 -1.50 -6.58
C GLY A 183 -18.43 -2.68 -6.27
N ILE A 184 -18.13 -3.47 -5.24
CA ILE A 184 -18.92 -4.65 -4.86
C ILE A 184 -19.82 -4.28 -3.67
N PRO A 185 -21.12 -4.00 -3.89
CA PRO A 185 -22.03 -3.69 -2.78
C PRO A 185 -22.26 -4.94 -1.92
N ASN A 186 -22.25 -4.77 -0.59
CA ASN A 186 -22.40 -5.86 0.39
C ASN A 186 -21.46 -7.05 0.08
N PRO A 187 -20.13 -6.83 0.12
CA PRO A 187 -19.16 -7.84 -0.27
C PRO A 187 -19.23 -9.04 0.67
N ARG A 188 -19.29 -10.24 0.10
CA ARG A 188 -19.25 -11.47 0.89
C ARG A 188 -17.85 -11.69 1.45
N VAL A 189 -17.76 -11.90 2.76
CA VAL A 189 -16.52 -12.29 3.45
C VAL A 189 -16.49 -13.81 3.62
N ALA A 190 -15.33 -14.41 3.34
CA ALA A 190 -15.07 -15.82 3.59
C ALA A 190 -13.74 -16.00 4.34
N LEU A 191 -13.72 -16.94 5.29
CA LEU A 191 -12.51 -17.36 5.97
C LEU A 191 -11.90 -18.56 5.25
N LEU A 192 -10.69 -18.40 4.71
CA LEU A 192 -9.96 -19.51 4.12
C LEU A 192 -9.65 -20.56 5.20
N ASN A 193 -10.11 -21.79 4.98
CA ASN A 193 -10.00 -22.87 5.95
C ASN A 193 -9.84 -24.23 5.23
N ILE A 194 -9.52 -25.27 5.99
CA ILE A 194 -9.33 -26.64 5.48
C ILE A 194 -10.64 -27.38 5.15
N GLY A 195 -11.79 -26.74 5.36
CA GLY A 195 -13.12 -27.26 5.05
C GLY A 195 -14.23 -26.28 5.44
N GLU A 196 -15.45 -26.58 5.03
CA GLU A 196 -16.62 -25.70 5.18
C GLU A 196 -17.25 -25.77 6.58
N GLU A 197 -17.06 -26.87 7.29
CA GLU A 197 -17.66 -27.10 8.60
C GLU A 197 -17.05 -26.20 9.67
N SER A 198 -17.88 -25.59 10.52
CA SER A 198 -17.45 -24.64 11.58
C SER A 198 -16.47 -25.21 12.60
N ILE A 199 -16.39 -26.54 12.72
CA ILE A 199 -15.48 -27.24 13.62
C ILE A 199 -14.11 -27.54 13.01
N LYS A 200 -13.86 -27.19 11.75
CA LYS A 200 -12.58 -27.44 11.06
C LYS A 200 -11.63 -26.26 11.17
N GLY A 201 -10.35 -26.55 11.04
CA GLY A 201 -9.27 -25.56 11.15
C GLY A 201 -8.60 -25.55 12.52
N THR A 202 -7.66 -24.63 12.67
CA THR A 202 -6.94 -24.38 13.92
C THR A 202 -7.85 -23.73 14.97
N SER A 203 -7.44 -23.68 16.24
CA SER A 203 -8.17 -22.92 17.27
C SER A 203 -8.41 -21.47 16.85
N VAL A 204 -7.36 -20.83 16.31
CA VAL A 204 -7.41 -19.47 15.78
C VAL A 204 -8.47 -19.31 14.69
N ALA A 205 -8.53 -20.25 13.74
CA ALA A 205 -9.52 -20.19 12.65
C ALA A 205 -10.96 -20.35 13.17
N LYS A 206 -11.19 -21.22 14.15
CA LYS A 206 -12.53 -21.42 14.75
C LYS A 206 -12.99 -20.20 15.53
N GLU A 207 -12.10 -19.61 16.32
CA GLU A 207 -12.39 -18.39 17.08
C GLU A 207 -12.62 -17.21 16.13
N ALA A 208 -11.81 -17.08 15.07
CA ALA A 208 -12.01 -16.07 14.03
C ALA A 208 -13.36 -16.24 13.33
N PHE A 209 -13.75 -17.48 13.00
CA PHE A 209 -15.06 -17.76 12.40
C PHE A 209 -16.21 -17.30 13.30
N ALA A 210 -16.15 -17.59 14.60
CA ALA A 210 -17.16 -17.14 15.56
C ALA A 210 -17.25 -15.61 15.64
N LEU A 211 -16.10 -14.91 15.63
CA LEU A 211 -16.06 -13.44 15.60
C LEU A 211 -16.71 -12.90 14.32
N LEU A 212 -16.35 -13.46 13.16
CA LEU A 212 -16.88 -13.03 11.86
C LEU A 212 -18.40 -13.22 11.76
N GLN A 213 -18.96 -14.29 12.32
CA GLN A 213 -20.41 -14.51 12.34
C GLN A 213 -21.19 -13.49 13.18
N SER A 214 -20.54 -12.87 14.17
CA SER A 214 -21.17 -11.86 15.03
C SER A 214 -20.94 -10.42 14.54
N ALA A 215 -20.14 -10.25 13.49
CA ALA A 215 -19.78 -8.95 12.94
C ALA A 215 -20.84 -8.42 11.97
N PRO A 216 -20.97 -7.10 11.82
CA PRO A 216 -21.86 -6.49 10.83
C PRO A 216 -21.20 -6.49 9.43
N LEU A 217 -20.96 -7.70 8.90
CA LEU A 217 -20.33 -7.97 7.60
C LEU A 217 -21.31 -8.66 6.63
#